data_AF-A0A662KHD0-F1
#
_entry.id   AF-A0A662KHD0-F1
#
_cell.length_a   1.000
_cell.length_b   1.000
_cell.length_c   1.000
_cell.angle_alpha   90.00
_cell.angle_beta   90.00
_cell.angle_gamma   90.00
#
_symmetry.space_group_name_H-M   'P 1'
#
loop_
_entity.id
_entity.type
_entity.pdbx_description
1 polymer ?
#
loop_
_entity_poly.entity_id
_entity_poly.type
_entity_poly.pdbx_seq_one_letter_code
_entity_poly.pdbx_strand_id
1 'polypeptide(L)'
;ASPIKEQIIDITARGRDLCHSLVGIQQFASQIDAQVYGNCSTKVVGNSDLVEVRSDIYRYLGKFRDLVPLLDKGMLITYHPTYTSPIPIIFPVPLYQVTL
;
A
#
# COMPACT_ATOMS: atom_id res chain seq x y z
N ALA A 1 7.55 -23.46 6.95
CA ALA A 1 7.08 -22.27 6.23
C ALA A 1 5.75 -22.60 5.55
N SER A 2 4.82 -21.65 5.43
CA SER A 2 3.54 -21.89 4.74
C SER A 2 3.78 -21.92 3.23
N PRO A 3 3.35 -22.96 2.48
CA PRO A 3 3.55 -23.04 1.04
C PRO A 3 3.02 -21.83 0.27
N ILE A 4 1.90 -21.27 0.71
CA ILE A 4 1.30 -20.07 0.12
C ILE A 4 2.22 -18.85 0.26
N LYS A 5 2.92 -18.73 1.38
CA LYS A 5 3.85 -17.62 1.61
C LYS A 5 5.00 -17.64 0.61
N GLU A 6 5.58 -18.81 0.36
CA GLU A 6 6.68 -18.99 -0.59
C GLU A 6 6.24 -18.64 -2.02
N GLN A 7 5.02 -19.03 -2.41
CA GLN A 7 4.45 -18.65 -3.69
C GLN A 7 4.25 -17.14 -3.83
N ILE A 8 3.76 -16.47 -2.79
CA ILE A 8 3.60 -15.01 -2.80
C ILE A 8 4.97 -14.32 -2.94
N ILE A 9 5.99 -14.82 -2.22
CA ILE A 9 7.36 -14.29 -2.34
C ILE A 9 7.88 -14.44 -3.77
N ASP A 10 7.72 -15.61 -4.39
CA ASP A 10 8.15 -15.84 -5.78
C ASP A 10 7.42 -14.91 -6.78
N ILE A 11 6.10 -14.76 -6.64
CA ILE A 11 5.32 -13.83 -7.47
C ILE A 11 5.81 -12.39 -7.29
N THR A 12 6.06 -11.94 -6.06
CA THR A 12 6.55 -10.57 -5.86
C THR A 12 7.97 -10.36 -6.39
N ALA A 13 8.84 -11.37 -6.32
CA ALA A 13 10.21 -11.27 -6.82
C ALA A 13 10.30 -11.33 -8.35
N ARG A 14 9.45 -12.11 -9.01
CA ARG A 14 9.55 -12.46 -10.45
C ARG A 14 8.31 -12.15 -11.28
N GLY A 15 7.34 -11.42 -10.72
CA GLY A 15 6.04 -11.17 -11.37
C GLY A 15 6.16 -10.59 -12.78
N ARG A 16 7.14 -9.72 -13.02
CA ARG A 16 7.39 -9.15 -14.37
C ARG A 16 7.81 -10.19 -15.39
N ASP A 17 8.65 -11.15 -14.99
CA ASP A 17 9.14 -12.21 -15.88
C ASP A 17 8.03 -13.21 -16.21
N LEU A 18 7.07 -13.37 -15.29
CA LEU A 18 5.93 -14.27 -15.41
C LEU A 18 4.66 -13.58 -15.93
N CYS A 19 4.72 -12.29 -16.28
CA CYS A 19 3.57 -11.48 -16.66
C CYS A 19 2.42 -11.48 -15.62
N HIS A 20 2.76 -11.58 -14.33
CA HIS A 20 1.83 -11.54 -13.22
C HIS A 20 1.92 -10.22 -12.44
N SER A 21 0.79 -9.81 -11.88
CA SER A 21 0.70 -8.70 -10.92
C SER A 21 0.03 -9.19 -9.65
N LEU A 22 0.57 -8.77 -8.49
CA LEU A 22 -0.01 -9.03 -7.19
C LEU A 22 -0.59 -7.75 -6.62
N VAL A 23 -1.83 -7.81 -6.15
CA VAL A 23 -2.44 -6.75 -5.35
C VAL A 23 -2.77 -7.29 -3.97
N GLY A 24 -2.23 -6.63 -2.95
CA GLY A 24 -2.49 -6.93 -1.56
C GLY A 24 -3.39 -5.88 -0.92
N ILE A 25 -4.36 -6.33 -0.13
CA ILE A 25 -5.13 -5.48 0.78
C ILE A 25 -4.86 -5.97 2.20
N GLN A 26 -4.29 -5.11 3.04
CA GLN A 26 -3.92 -5.44 4.41
C GLN A 26 -4.30 -4.31 5.37
N GLN A 27 -4.59 -4.67 6.62
CA GLN A 27 -4.88 -3.71 7.68
C GLN A 27 -3.60 -3.05 8.21
N PHE A 28 -2.52 -3.82 8.40
CA PHE A 28 -1.24 -3.34 8.91
C PHE A 28 -0.13 -3.72 7.94
N ALA A 29 0.60 -2.73 7.42
CA ALA A 29 1.74 -3.00 6.56
C ALA A 29 2.89 -3.60 7.36
N SER A 30 3.03 -3.20 8.63
CA SER A 30 4.07 -3.68 9.55
C SER A 30 4.05 -5.19 9.80
N GLN A 31 2.92 -5.86 9.55
CA GLN A 31 2.76 -7.30 9.72
C GLN A 31 2.98 -8.09 8.42
N ILE A 32 3.20 -7.40 7.30
CA ILE A 32 3.50 -8.03 6.02
C ILE A 32 4.93 -8.53 6.05
N ASP A 33 5.18 -9.68 5.41
CA ASP A 33 6.54 -10.16 5.23
C ASP A 33 7.40 -9.12 4.47
N ALA A 34 8.58 -8.84 5.00
CA ALA A 34 9.46 -7.80 4.48
C ALA A 34 9.88 -8.03 3.03
N GLN A 35 10.01 -9.28 2.57
CA GLN A 35 10.36 -9.58 1.17
C GLN A 35 9.19 -9.25 0.24
N VAL A 36 7.98 -9.64 0.63
CA VAL A 36 6.75 -9.33 -0.12
C VAL A 36 6.58 -7.82 -0.22
N TYR A 37 6.67 -7.12 0.92
CA TYR A 37 6.50 -5.66 0.94
C TYR A 37 7.61 -4.91 0.20
N GLY A 38 8.86 -5.36 0.34
CA GLY A 38 10.02 -4.74 -0.30
C GLY A 38 10.01 -4.83 -1.82
N ASN A 39 9.48 -5.93 -2.36
CA ASN A 39 9.34 -6.13 -3.80
C ASN A 39 8.13 -5.37 -4.40
N CYS A 40 7.13 -5.02 -3.60
CA CYS A 40 5.98 -4.24 -4.04
C CYS A 40 6.36 -2.76 -4.28
N SER A 41 6.34 -2.33 -5.55
CA SER A 41 6.69 -0.97 -5.96
C SER A 41 5.63 0.06 -5.57
N THR A 42 4.37 -0.19 -5.88
CA THR A 42 3.26 0.72 -5.55
C THR A 42 2.76 0.45 -4.14
N LYS A 43 2.56 1.53 -3.38
CA LYS A 43 2.04 1.47 -2.01
C LYS A 43 0.92 2.49 -1.87
N VAL A 44 -0.18 2.09 -1.28
CA VAL A 44 -1.34 2.95 -1.04
C VAL A 44 -1.72 2.82 0.43
N VAL A 45 -1.85 3.95 1.11
CA VAL A 45 -2.22 4.00 2.52
C VAL A 45 -3.47 4.87 2.69
N GLY A 46 -4.46 4.35 3.40
CA GLY A 46 -5.63 5.11 3.84
C GLY A 46 -5.48 5.56 5.28
N ASN A 47 -6.58 5.99 5.91
CA ASN A 47 -6.57 6.32 7.33
C ASN A 47 -6.02 5.14 8.15
N SER A 48 -5.04 5.39 9.01
CA SER A 48 -4.39 4.37 9.84
C SER A 48 -3.91 4.99 11.15
N ASP A 49 -3.89 4.19 12.21
CA ASP A 49 -3.51 4.64 13.55
C ASP A 49 -2.07 5.16 13.63
N LEU A 50 -1.87 6.16 14.49
CA LEU A 50 -0.57 6.81 14.68
C LEU A 50 0.54 5.83 15.05
N VAL A 51 0.22 4.78 15.82
CA VAL A 51 1.21 3.77 16.26
C VAL A 51 1.71 2.96 15.06
N GLU A 52 0.81 2.50 14.19
CA GLU A 52 1.18 1.74 12.98
C GLU A 52 1.99 2.62 12.04
N VAL A 53 1.49 3.82 11.77
CA VAL A 53 2.12 4.75 10.85
C VAL A 53 3.52 5.11 11.33
N ARG A 54 3.79 5.13 12.65
CA ARG A 54 5.12 5.34 13.27
C ARG A 54 6.13 4.20 13.06
N SER A 55 5.72 3.06 12.50
CA SER A 55 6.64 2.01 12.05
C SER A 55 7.50 2.46 10.88
N ASP A 56 8.77 2.04 10.87
CA ASP A 56 9.77 2.33 9.83
C ASP A 56 9.33 1.93 8.42
N ILE A 57 8.41 0.98 8.31
CA ILE A 57 7.86 0.53 7.03
C ILE A 57 7.17 1.68 6.26
N TYR A 58 6.69 2.72 6.96
CA TYR A 58 6.03 3.90 6.40
C TYR A 58 7.00 5.07 6.12
N ARG A 59 8.32 4.89 6.27
CA ARG A 59 9.30 5.97 6.08
C ARG A 59 9.25 6.60 4.68
N TYR A 60 8.81 5.85 3.67
CA TYR A 60 8.63 6.33 2.30
C TYR A 60 7.63 7.49 2.17
N LEU A 61 6.75 7.69 3.17
CA LEU A 61 5.80 8.79 3.18
C LEU A 61 6.43 10.14 3.53
N GLY A 62 7.61 10.16 4.16
CA GLY A 62 8.25 11.40 4.60
C GLY A 62 7.30 12.25 5.45
N LYS A 63 7.07 13.51 5.06
CA LYS A 63 6.17 14.44 5.75
C LYS A 63 4.68 14.08 5.64
N PHE A 64 4.29 13.30 4.63
CA PHE A 64 2.89 12.88 4.45
C PHE A 64 2.43 11.90 5.53
N ARG A 65 3.38 11.30 6.25
CA ARG A 65 3.13 10.40 7.36
C ARG A 65 2.20 11.00 8.43
N ASP A 66 2.38 12.28 8.74
CA ASP A 66 1.58 12.97 9.76
C ASP A 66 0.14 13.23 9.30
N LEU A 67 -0.12 13.17 7.99
CA LEU A 67 -1.47 13.33 7.42
C LEU A 67 -2.26 12.02 7.41
N VAL A 68 -1.60 10.87 7.51
CA VAL A 68 -2.26 9.56 7.40
C VAL A 68 -3.40 9.37 8.40
N PRO A 69 -3.24 9.68 9.71
CA PRO A 69 -4.34 9.53 10.67
C PRO A 69 -5.49 10.52 10.47
N LEU A 70 -5.27 11.56 9.66
CA LEU A 70 -6.23 12.63 9.38
C LEU A 70 -7.00 12.42 8.07
N LEU A 71 -6.69 11.35 7.32
CA LEU A 71 -7.36 11.08 6.05
C LEU A 71 -8.84 10.75 6.28
N ASP A 72 -9.73 11.45 5.57
CA ASP A 72 -11.14 11.10 5.57
C ASP A 72 -11.41 9.81 4.78
N LYS A 73 -12.62 9.27 4.91
CA LYS A 73 -13.06 8.11 4.13
C LYS A 73 -12.91 8.41 2.63
N GLY A 74 -12.20 7.53 1.93
CA GLY A 74 -11.92 7.66 0.50
C GLY A 74 -10.67 8.47 0.19
N MET A 75 -10.08 9.19 1.15
CA MET A 75 -8.76 9.81 0.95
C MET A 75 -7.66 8.77 1.16
N LEU A 76 -6.72 8.73 0.24
CA LEU A 76 -5.57 7.82 0.26
C LEU A 76 -4.30 8.59 -0.09
N ILE A 77 -3.15 8.09 0.33
CA ILE A 77 -1.84 8.56 -0.15
C ILE A 77 -1.18 7.42 -0.90
N THR A 78 -0.80 7.68 -2.15
CA THR A 78 -0.15 6.72 -3.04
C THR A 78 1.32 7.06 -3.20
N TYR A 79 2.17 6.05 -3.11
CA TYR A 79 3.59 6.11 -3.42
C TYR A 79 3.90 5.14 -4.56
N HIS A 80 4.75 5.59 -5.48
CA HIS A 80 5.31 4.74 -6.51
C HIS A 80 6.69 5.28 -6.94
N PRO A 81 7.73 4.44 -7.14
CA PRO A 81 9.12 4.86 -7.37
C PRO A 81 9.34 5.83 -8.54
N THR A 82 8.46 5.83 -9.54
CA THR A 82 8.52 6.76 -10.68
C THR A 82 8.26 8.21 -10.28
N TYR A 83 7.62 8.46 -9.14
CA TYR A 83 7.32 9.80 -8.63
C TYR A 83 8.23 10.17 -7.46
N THR A 84 8.69 11.42 -7.43
CA THR A 84 9.60 11.92 -6.39
C THR A 84 8.95 12.07 -5.01
N SER A 85 7.63 12.20 -4.96
CA SER A 85 6.86 12.43 -3.74
C SER A 85 5.60 11.57 -3.73
N PRO A 86 5.12 11.13 -2.56
CA PRO A 86 3.77 10.58 -2.42
C PRO A 86 2.71 11.55 -2.93
N ILE A 87 1.63 10.99 -3.45
CA ILE A 87 0.53 11.69 -4.10
C ILE A 87 -0.77 11.37 -3.34
N PRO A 88 -1.38 12.36 -2.66
CA PRO A 88 -2.73 12.22 -2.13
C PRO A 88 -3.74 12.03 -3.27
N ILE A 89 -4.68 11.09 -3.10
CA ILE A 89 -5.75 10.80 -4.06
C ILE A 89 -7.08 10.67 -3.32
N ILE A 90 -8.17 10.82 -4.07
CA ILE A 90 -9.52 10.51 -3.61
C ILE A 90 -9.99 9.27 -4.37
N PHE A 91 -10.25 8.20 -3.63
CA PHE A 91 -10.86 6.99 -4.16
C PHE A 91 -12.29 7.32 -4.60
N PRO A 92 -12.70 6.89 -5.81
CA PRO A 92 -14.00 7.24 -6.34
C PRO A 92 -15.12 6.72 -5.43
N VAL A 93 -16.21 7.48 -5.35
CA VAL A 93 -17.45 7.01 -4.74
C VAL A 93 -17.90 5.75 -5.51
N PRO A 94 -18.30 4.67 -4.82
CA PRO A 94 -18.78 3.47 -5.47
C PRO A 94 -19.92 3.78 -6.45
N LEU A 95 -19.86 3.21 -7.65
CA LEU A 95 -20.78 3.53 -8.75
C LEU A 95 -22.26 3.38 -8.36
N TYR A 96 -22.60 2.42 -7.49
CA TYR A 96 -23.98 2.21 -7.03
C TYR A 96 -24.51 3.34 -6.13
N GLN A 97 -23.64 4.21 -5.61
CA GLN A 97 -24.02 5.40 -4.82
C GLN A 97 -24.06 6.68 -5.65
N VAL A 98 -23.56 6.63 -6.89
CA VAL A 98 -23.64 7.76 -7.82
C VAL A 98 -25.08 7.82 -8.33
N THR A 99 -25.95 8.54 -7.62
CA THR A 99 -27.29 8.88 -8.12
C THR A 99 -27.14 10.00 -9.13
N LEU A 100 -27.71 9.80 -10.34
CA LEU A 100 -27.80 10.81 -11.40
C LEU A 100 -28.73 11.96 -11.00
#